data_AF-A0AAU8ER77-F1
#
_entry.id   AF-A0AAU8ER77-F1
#
_cell.length_a   1.000
_cell.length_b   1.000
_cell.length_c   1.000
_cell.angle_alpha   90.00
_cell.angle_beta   90.00
_cell.angle_gamma   90.00
#
_symmetry.space_group_name_H-M   'P 1'
#
loop_
_entity.id
_entity.type
_entity.pdbx_description
1 polymer ?
#
loop_
_entity_poly.entity_id
_entity_poly.type
_entity_poly.pdbx_seq_one_letter_code
_entity_poly.pdbx_strand_id
1 'polypeptide(L)' 'MSSKIDQQVKTPQNENPLAGSIVLFVVIMALFLGAIYSLSFLSLENPWPMAVCLGLFALAFWIPQTITGRSDSAGEY' A
#
# COMPACT_ATOMS: atom_id res chain seq x y z
N MET A 1 26.40 -29.04 -32.61
CA MET A 1 26.91 -27.65 -32.62
C MET A 1 25.84 -26.78 -31.98
N SER A 2 25.91 -26.64 -30.66
CA SER A 2 24.90 -26.07 -29.77
C SER A 2 25.51 -24.81 -29.14
N SER A 3 25.30 -23.63 -29.73
CA SER A 3 26.00 -22.43 -29.26
C SER A 3 25.34 -21.08 -29.60
N LYS A 4 24.02 -20.96 -29.49
CA LYS A 4 23.28 -19.68 -29.33
C LYS A 4 21.95 -20.13 -28.70
N ILE A 5 21.62 -19.83 -27.46
CA ILE A 5 21.45 -18.53 -26.85
C ILE A 5 21.72 -18.77 -25.37
N ASP A 6 22.73 -18.10 -24.82
CA ASP A 6 22.77 -17.78 -23.40
C ASP A 6 21.46 -17.06 -23.06
N GLN A 7 20.41 -17.82 -22.74
CA GLN A 7 19.30 -17.32 -21.96
C GLN A 7 19.95 -16.92 -20.66
N GLN A 8 20.27 -15.64 -20.57
CA GLN A 8 20.58 -14.94 -19.34
C GLN A 8 19.49 -15.35 -18.35
N VAL A 9 19.77 -16.38 -17.55
CA VAL A 9 19.02 -16.68 -16.34
C VAL A 9 19.40 -15.55 -15.40
N LYS A 10 18.86 -14.37 -15.68
CA LYS A 10 18.76 -13.27 -14.75
C LYS A 10 17.80 -13.84 -13.72
N THR A 11 18.36 -14.49 -12.70
CA THR A 11 17.64 -14.77 -11.47
C THR A 11 16.86 -13.49 -11.17
N PRO A 12 15.52 -13.50 -11.03
CA PRO A 12 14.82 -12.34 -10.50
C PRO A 12 15.36 -12.14 -9.08
N GLN A 13 16.47 -11.40 -9.04
CA GLN A 13 17.31 -11.21 -7.88
C GLN A 13 16.56 -10.19 -7.08
N ASN A 14 15.71 -10.70 -6.18
CA ASN A 14 15.20 -9.94 -5.06
C ASN A 14 14.61 -8.59 -5.47
N GLU A 15 13.45 -8.60 -6.13
CA GLU A 15 12.59 -7.42 -6.20
C GLU A 15 12.11 -7.14 -4.77
N ASN A 16 12.98 -6.48 -4.02
CA ASN A 16 12.93 -6.41 -2.57
C ASN A 16 11.59 -5.78 -2.14
N PRO A 17 10.65 -6.56 -1.57
CA PRO A 17 9.38 -6.01 -1.14
C PRO A 17 9.58 -5.08 0.05
N LEU A 18 10.77 -5.03 0.67
CA LEU A 18 11.06 -4.19 1.84
C LEU A 18 10.72 -2.72 1.59
N ALA A 19 11.07 -2.17 0.42
CA ALA A 19 10.74 -0.78 0.11
C ALA A 19 9.22 -0.57 -0.01
N GLY A 20 8.51 -1.50 -0.67
CA GLY A 20 7.05 -1.49 -0.75
C GLY A 20 6.38 -1.66 0.61
N SER A 21 6.89 -2.56 1.46
CA SER A 21 6.42 -2.81 2.82
C SER A 21 6.66 -1.62 3.75
N ILE A 22 7.81 -0.94 3.64
CA ILE A 22 8.12 0.28 4.41
C ILE A 22 7.17 1.41 4.00
N VAL A 23 6.92 1.60 2.70
CA VAL A 23 5.96 2.59 2.21
C VAL A 23 4.55 2.29 2.73
N LEU A 24 4.11 1.03 2.65
CA LEU A 24 2.83 0.59 3.20
C LEU A 24 2.72 0.84 4.71
N PHE A 25 3.79 0.54 5.45
CA PHE A 25 3.85 0.76 6.89
C PHE A 25 3.68 2.24 7.24
N VAL A 26 4.43 3.13 6.57
CA VAL A 26 4.35 4.58 6.81
C VAL A 26 2.95 5.11 6.48
N VAL A 27 2.34 4.65 5.39
CA VAL A 27 0.97 5.04 5.01
C VAL A 27 -0.04 4.60 6.06
N ILE A 28 -0.02 3.34 6.47
CA ILE A 28 -0.95 2.82 7.49
C ILE A 28 -0.74 3.53 8.84
N MET A 29 0.51 3.82 9.21
CA MET A 29 0.81 4.59 10.42
C MET A 29 0.26 6.03 10.35
N ALA A 30 0.40 6.72 9.21
CA ALA A 30 -0.16 8.06 9.03
C ALA A 30 -1.69 8.06 9.12
N LEU A 31 -2.36 7.07 8.52
CA LEU A 31 -3.81 6.93 8.57
C LEU A 31 -4.30 6.59 9.97
N PHE A 32 -3.57 5.74 10.70
CA PHE A 32 -3.86 5.42 12.09
C PHE A 32 -3.75 6.65 13.01
N LEU A 33 -2.68 7.42 12.88
CA LEU A 33 -2.51 8.68 13.61
C LEU A 33 -3.59 9.70 13.26
N GLY A 34 -3.96 9.79 11.98
CA GLY A 34 -5.09 10.61 11.52
C GLY A 34 -6.41 10.19 12.16
N ALA A 35 -6.66 8.88 12.29
CA ALA A 35 -7.87 8.37 12.93
C ALA A 35 -7.91 8.71 14.43
N ILE A 36 -6.79 8.54 15.15
CA ILE A 36 -6.68 8.93 16.56
C ILE A 36 -6.91 10.44 16.74
N TYR A 37 -6.33 11.26 15.86
CA TYR A 37 -6.56 12.70 15.84
C TYR A 37 -8.04 13.03 15.60
N SER A 38 -8.68 12.36 14.63
CA SER A 38 -10.10 12.55 14.32
C SER A 38 -11.00 12.18 15.50
N LEU A 39 -10.69 11.08 16.20
CA LEU A 39 -11.43 10.64 17.39
C LEU A 39 -11.27 11.61 18.57
N SER A 40 -10.15 12.32 18.67
CA SER A 40 -9.91 13.31 19.72
C SER A 40 -10.83 14.54 19.62
N PHE A 41 -11.40 14.80 18.45
CA PHE A 41 -12.36 15.90 18.21
C PHE A 41 -13.79 15.41 17.99
N LEU A 42 -14.08 14.13 18.22
CA LEU A 42 -15.40 13.56 17.98
C LEU A 42 -16.43 14.13 18.97
N SER A 43 -17.24 15.08 18.49
CA SER A 43 -18.32 15.71 19.26
C SER A 43 -19.63 15.59 18.49
N LEU A 44 -20.74 15.32 19.18
CA LEU A 44 -22.06 15.14 18.55
C LEU A 44 -22.61 16.42 17.90
N GLU A 45 -22.03 17.57 18.23
CA GLU A 45 -22.41 18.86 17.64
C GLU A 45 -21.76 19.10 16.27
N ASN A 46 -20.68 18.39 15.92
CA ASN A 46 -19.98 18.59 14.65
C ASN A 46 -19.68 17.24 13.99
N PRO A 47 -20.35 16.88 12.88
CA PRO A 47 -20.16 15.59 12.20
C PRO A 47 -18.85 15.51 11.39
N TRP A 48 -18.12 16.62 11.22
CA TRP A 48 -16.88 16.67 10.45
C TRP A 48 -15.78 15.66 10.89
N PRO A 49 -15.50 15.46 12.19
CA PRO A 49 -14.54 14.47 12.67
C PRO A 49 -14.97 13.02 12.36
N MET A 50 -16.28 12.77 12.23
CA MET A 50 -16.79 11.47 11.79
C MET A 50 -16.54 11.26 10.30
N ALA A 51 -16.80 12.28 9.46
CA ALA A 51 -16.54 12.20 8.02
C ALA A 51 -15.05 11.99 7.70
N VAL A 52 -14.17 12.70 8.41
CA VAL A 52 -12.71 12.54 8.29
C VAL A 52 -12.28 11.12 8.72
N CYS A 53 -12.83 10.60 9.83
CA CYS A 53 -12.55 9.24 10.28
C CYS A 53 -12.93 8.18 9.22
N LEU A 54 -14.11 8.33 8.60
CA LEU A 54 -14.58 7.42 7.55
C LEU A 54 -13.74 7.52 6.27
N GLY A 55 -13.34 8.73 5.87
CA GLY A 55 -12.46 8.94 4.72
C GLY A 55 -11.07 8.32 4.94
N LEU A 56 -10.49 8.49 6.13
CA LEU A 56 -9.22 7.85 6.50
C LEU A 56 -9.34 6.32 6.50
N PHE A 57 -10.47 5.78 6.94
CA PHE A 57 -10.76 4.34 6.86
C PHE A 57 -10.81 3.87 5.41
N ALA A 58 -11.55 4.56 4.54
CA ALA A 58 -11.64 4.22 3.13
C ALA A 58 -10.27 4.26 2.44
N LEU A 59 -9.46 5.28 2.72
CA LEU A 59 -8.08 5.38 2.22
C LEU A 59 -7.17 4.27 2.78
N ALA A 60 -7.37 3.84 4.03
CA ALA A 60 -6.61 2.75 4.63
C ALA A 60 -6.87 1.41 3.95
N PHE A 61 -8.06 1.19 3.39
CA PHE A 61 -8.33 0.01 2.57
C PHE A 61 -7.89 0.20 1.12
N TRP A 62 -8.09 1.39 0.56
CA TRP A 62 -7.79 1.67 -0.84
C TRP A 62 -6.28 1.67 -1.14
N ILE A 63 -5.44 2.26 -0.29
CA ILE A 63 -4.01 2.39 -0.59
C ILE A 63 -3.31 1.01 -0.66
N PRO A 64 -3.48 0.09 0.32
CA PRO A 64 -2.98 -1.27 0.20
C PRO A 64 -3.53 -2.01 -1.01
N GLN A 65 -4.81 -1.84 -1.33
CA GLN A 65 -5.42 -2.45 -2.52
C GLN A 65 -4.77 -1.95 -3.82
N THR A 66 -4.42 -0.67 -3.93
CA THR A 66 -3.76 -0.13 -5.13
C THR A 66 -2.29 -0.51 -5.28
N ILE A 67 -1.58 -0.71 -4.15
CA ILE A 67 -0.15 -1.05 -4.14
C ILE A 67 0.03 -2.56 -4.31
N THR A 68 -0.74 -3.37 -3.58
CA THR A 68 -0.62 -4.84 -3.60
C THR A 68 -1.42 -5.48 -4.74
N GLY A 69 -2.56 -4.89 -5.14
CA GLY A 69 -3.42 -5.44 -6.20
C GLY A 69 -2.89 -5.27 -7.63
N ARG A 70 -1.80 -4.53 -7.83
CA ARG A 70 -1.10 -4.44 -9.13
C ARG A 70 0.07 -5.41 -9.28
N SER A 71 0.40 -6.16 -8.22
CA SER A 71 1.57 -7.03 -8.22
C SER A 71 1.37 -8.33 -9.01
N ASP A 72 0.12 -8.68 -9.37
CA ASP A 72 -0.25 -9.97 -9.99
C ASP A 72 -0.47 -9.89 -11.52
N SER A 73 -0.07 -8.80 -12.19
CA SER A 73 -0.29 -8.62 -13.64
C SER A 73 0.94 -8.11 -14.41
N ALA A 74 2.11 -8.12 -13.76
CA ALA A 74 3.38 -7.68 -14.36
C ALA A 74 4.31 -8.85 -14.77
N GLY A 75 3.83 -10.10 -14.78
CA GLY A 75 4.69 -11.26 -14.91
C GLY A 75 4.06 -12.49 -15.57
N GLU A 76 3.28 -12.33 -16.63
CA GLU A 76 2.94 -13.46 -17.51
C GLU A 76 2.52 -13.00 -18.92
N TYR A 77 3.52 -12.74 -19.76
CA TYR A 77 3.51 -12.99 -21.22
C TYR A 77 4.92 -13.08 -21.78
#